data_AF-Q1GZ75-F1
#
_entry.id   AF-Q1GZ75-F1
#
_cell.length_a   1.000
_cell.length_b   1.000
_cell.length_c   1.000
_cell.angle_alpha   90.00
_cell.angle_beta   90.00
_cell.angle_gamma   90.00
#
_symmetry.space_group_name_H-M   'P 1'
#
loop_
_entity.id
_entity.type
_entity.pdbx_description
1 polymer ?
#
loop_
_entity_poly.entity_id
_entity_poly.type
_entity_poly.pdbx_seq_one_letter_code
_entity_poly.pdbx_strand_id
1 'polypeptide(L)'
;MPQMPTGGDSHQVKWFTFSLANEALVTISASAFAGATASSLDGLLPGFSLFEGKAPPAAHDATPVTLAYRDTLGFDTEGALNTLGDFQIGNDAGEINKLTFIGYAVDGTSDNFGDLPGVIGDGVADGSVSASFLLGAGTYTLIVGGADYASQNDPLSLAYNYGLSTTLSVAAVPEPSTYAMLALGLVMLGFAARRRTVR
;
A
#
# COMPACT_ATOMS: atom_id res chain seq x y z
N MET A 1 -22.22 16.54 9.93
CA MET A 1 -22.85 15.20 9.76
C MET A 1 -21.92 14.19 10.47
N PRO A 2 -22.17 12.87 10.54
CA PRO A 2 -21.15 11.96 11.04
C PRO A 2 -19.95 11.98 10.08
N GLN A 3 -18.78 12.38 10.58
CA GLN A 3 -17.52 12.30 9.84
C GLN A 3 -17.17 10.81 9.71
N MET A 4 -16.96 10.32 8.49
CA MET A 4 -16.29 9.04 8.31
C MET A 4 -14.80 9.33 8.35
N PRO A 5 -14.05 8.80 9.34
CA PRO A 5 -12.62 9.04 9.41
C PRO A 5 -11.98 8.43 8.16
N THR A 6 -11.32 9.27 7.37
CA THR A 6 -10.67 8.85 6.12
C THR A 6 -9.34 8.14 6.38
N GLY A 7 -9.04 7.89 7.66
CA GLY A 7 -7.99 6.99 8.12
C GLY A 7 -6.57 7.53 7.98
N GLY A 8 -6.38 8.84 7.85
CA GLY A 8 -5.06 9.48 7.97
C GLY A 8 -4.95 10.87 7.33
N ASP A 9 -3.89 11.59 7.70
CA ASP A 9 -3.47 12.86 7.11
C ASP A 9 -2.44 12.63 5.99
N SER A 10 -2.71 13.18 4.80
CA SER A 10 -1.86 13.09 3.60
C SER A 10 -0.45 13.68 3.79
N HIS A 11 -0.27 14.56 4.78
CA HIS A 11 1.02 15.19 5.11
C HIS A 11 1.86 14.36 6.10
N GLN A 12 1.24 13.45 6.84
CA GLN A 12 1.92 12.61 7.84
C GLN A 12 2.40 11.27 7.26
N VAL A 13 2.07 10.99 6.00
CA VAL A 13 2.46 9.77 5.28
C VAL A 13 3.55 10.03 4.24
N LYS A 14 4.03 8.97 3.60
CA LYS A 14 4.94 9.02 2.46
C LYS A 14 4.32 8.30 1.28
N TRP A 15 4.44 8.92 0.11
CA TRP A 15 3.85 8.45 -1.14
C TRP A 15 4.95 7.94 -2.06
N PHE A 16 4.75 6.75 -2.60
CA PHE A 16 5.62 6.15 -3.60
C PHE A 16 4.77 5.71 -4.80
N THR A 17 5.36 5.75 -5.99
CA THR A 17 4.71 5.26 -7.21
C THR A 17 5.63 4.27 -7.90
N PHE A 18 5.04 3.19 -8.40
CA PHE A 18 5.75 2.21 -9.23
C PHE A 18 4.84 1.73 -10.36
N SER A 19 5.44 1.15 -11.39
CA SER A 19 4.70 0.55 -12.50
C SER A 19 5.18 -0.87 -12.74
N LEU A 20 4.25 -1.76 -13.08
CA LEU A 20 4.52 -3.12 -13.50
C LEU A 20 4.27 -3.25 -14.99
N ALA A 21 5.22 -3.84 -15.71
CA ALA A 21 5.07 -4.11 -17.14
C ALA A 21 4.22 -5.37 -17.42
N ASN A 22 4.19 -6.30 -16.47
CA ASN A 22 3.47 -7.58 -16.53
C ASN A 22 2.92 -7.92 -15.14
N GLU A 23 2.09 -8.96 -15.08
CA GLU A 23 1.61 -9.49 -13.80
C GLU A 23 2.78 -9.96 -12.91
N ALA A 24 2.74 -9.60 -11.63
CA ALA A 24 3.74 -9.99 -10.66
C ALA A 24 3.12 -10.15 -9.26
N LEU A 25 3.72 -11.03 -8.45
CA LEU A 25 3.48 -11.06 -7.03
C LEU A 25 4.38 -10.01 -6.37
N VAL A 26 3.76 -8.98 -5.79
CA VAL A 26 4.45 -7.89 -5.12
C VAL A 26 4.31 -8.06 -3.62
N THR A 27 5.44 -8.21 -2.92
CA THR A 27 5.49 -8.22 -1.46
C THR A 27 5.98 -6.87 -0.97
N ILE A 28 5.20 -6.26 -0.08
CA ILE A 28 5.55 -5.02 0.58
C ILE A 28 5.77 -5.33 2.05
N SER A 29 6.81 -4.72 2.62
CA SER A 29 7.09 -4.76 4.05
C SER A 29 7.36 -3.35 4.55
N ALA A 30 6.86 -3.02 5.72
CA ALA A 30 7.13 -1.77 6.41
C ALA A 30 7.54 -2.08 7.84
N SER A 31 8.63 -1.48 8.33
CA SER A 31 9.11 -1.66 9.70
C SER A 31 9.48 -0.33 10.34
N ALA A 32 9.23 -0.19 11.63
CA ALA A 32 9.81 0.87 12.44
C ALA A 32 11.34 0.81 12.32
N PHE A 33 11.98 1.96 12.25
CA PHE A 33 13.42 2.05 12.10
C PHE A 33 13.99 3.24 12.87
N ALA A 34 14.11 3.09 14.19
CA ALA A 34 14.66 4.10 15.08
C ALA A 34 16.07 4.59 14.66
N GLY A 35 16.83 3.78 13.93
CA GLY A 35 18.14 4.14 13.37
C GLY A 35 18.12 4.91 12.05
N ALA A 36 16.95 5.28 11.51
CA ALA A 36 16.85 5.94 10.21
C ALA A 36 17.61 7.28 10.15
N THR A 37 17.57 8.05 11.23
CA THR A 37 18.33 9.30 11.41
C THR A 37 18.77 9.44 12.87
N ALA A 38 19.64 10.40 13.17
CA ALA A 38 20.08 10.68 14.54
C ALA A 38 18.96 11.15 15.48
N SER A 39 17.81 11.57 14.93
CA SER A 39 16.63 12.03 15.68
C SER A 39 15.43 11.09 15.54
N SER A 40 15.60 9.94 14.88
CA SER A 40 14.50 9.01 14.68
C SER A 40 14.19 8.25 15.96
N LEU A 41 12.91 8.14 16.29
CA LEU A 41 12.42 7.36 17.43
C LEU A 41 11.85 6.01 16.99
N ASP A 42 11.80 5.11 17.96
CA ASP A 42 11.10 3.82 17.89
C ASP A 42 9.61 3.98 18.28
N GLY A 43 8.84 2.89 18.22
CA GLY A 43 7.45 2.83 18.67
C GLY A 43 6.43 3.29 17.63
N LEU A 44 6.85 3.44 16.37
CA LEU A 44 5.92 3.55 15.25
C LEU A 44 5.26 2.18 15.05
N LEU A 45 3.94 2.17 14.88
CA LEU A 45 3.21 1.02 14.34
C LEU A 45 3.16 1.20 12.82
N PRO A 46 4.09 0.62 12.05
CA PRO A 46 4.13 0.84 10.61
C PRO A 46 2.89 0.28 9.93
N GLY A 47 2.48 0.97 8.87
CA GLY A 47 1.36 0.58 8.05
C GLY A 47 1.50 1.09 6.63
N PHE A 48 0.83 0.43 5.70
CA PHE A 48 0.73 0.91 4.33
C PHE A 48 -0.63 0.59 3.72
N SER A 49 -0.97 1.39 2.70
CA SER A 49 -2.11 1.18 1.82
C SER A 49 -1.64 1.22 0.37
N LEU A 50 -2.16 0.30 -0.44
CA LEU A 50 -1.80 0.12 -1.84
C LEU A 50 -3.01 0.45 -2.73
N PHE A 51 -2.74 1.20 -3.80
CA PHE A 51 -3.75 1.66 -4.74
C PHE A 51 -3.30 1.45 -6.19
N GLU A 52 -4.27 1.17 -7.06
CA GLU A 52 -4.09 1.33 -8.51
C GLU A 52 -4.31 2.79 -8.90
N GLY A 53 -3.46 3.29 -9.80
CA GLY A 53 -3.43 4.67 -10.23
C GLY A 53 -2.37 5.49 -9.51
N LYS A 54 -2.30 6.78 -9.87
CA LYS A 54 -1.42 7.76 -9.24
C LYS A 54 -2.08 9.13 -9.17
N ALA A 55 -1.77 9.86 -8.12
CA ALA A 55 -2.15 11.26 -8.02
C ALA A 55 -1.52 12.09 -9.16
N PRO A 56 -2.19 13.16 -9.62
CA PRO A 56 -1.56 14.14 -10.50
C PRO A 56 -0.32 14.78 -9.83
N PRO A 57 0.62 15.34 -10.61
CA PRO A 57 1.73 16.10 -10.05
C PRO A 57 1.22 17.25 -9.18
N ALA A 58 1.88 17.48 -8.04
CA ALA A 58 1.53 18.52 -7.08
C ALA A 58 0.06 18.48 -6.62
N ALA A 59 -0.53 17.28 -6.51
CA ALA A 59 -1.87 17.13 -5.98
C ALA A 59 -1.96 17.49 -4.49
N HIS A 60 -3.06 18.12 -4.08
CA HIS A 60 -3.34 18.41 -2.67
C HIS A 60 -4.85 18.53 -2.39
N ASP A 61 -5.20 18.48 -1.11
CA ASP A 61 -6.58 18.35 -0.64
C ASP A 61 -7.41 19.64 -0.75
N ALA A 62 -6.74 20.77 -0.96
CA ALA A 62 -7.33 22.12 -0.98
C ALA A 62 -7.59 22.68 -2.40
N THR A 63 -7.36 21.90 -3.45
CA THR A 63 -7.63 22.35 -4.82
C THR A 63 -9.14 22.43 -5.07
N PRO A 64 -9.61 23.33 -5.98
CA PRO A 64 -11.02 23.42 -6.32
C PRO A 64 -11.63 22.08 -6.80
N VAL A 65 -10.86 21.29 -7.56
CA VAL A 65 -11.32 19.98 -8.07
C VAL A 65 -11.40 18.91 -6.97
N THR A 66 -10.45 18.90 -6.02
CA THR A 66 -10.51 17.98 -4.88
C THR A 66 -11.67 18.34 -3.95
N LEU A 67 -11.88 19.63 -3.68
CA LEU A 67 -13.00 20.10 -2.86
C LEU A 67 -14.36 19.76 -3.50
N ALA A 68 -14.50 20.01 -4.81
CA ALA A 68 -15.71 19.65 -5.54
C ALA A 68 -16.00 18.14 -5.49
N TYR A 69 -14.97 17.28 -5.57
CA TYR A 69 -15.14 15.84 -5.37
C TYR A 69 -15.63 15.52 -3.95
N ARG A 70 -15.02 16.11 -2.91
CA ARG A 70 -15.39 15.87 -1.51
C ARG A 70 -16.84 16.26 -1.25
N ASP A 71 -17.33 17.35 -1.83
CA ASP A 71 -18.73 17.78 -1.73
C ASP A 71 -19.72 16.73 -2.29
N THR A 72 -19.27 15.85 -3.20
CA THR A 72 -20.12 14.78 -3.76
C THR A 72 -20.26 13.55 -2.85
N LEU A 73 -19.41 13.39 -1.83
CA LEU A 73 -19.36 12.18 -1.00
C LEU A 73 -20.57 12.06 -0.06
N GLY A 74 -21.26 13.16 0.22
CA GLY A 74 -22.44 13.17 1.10
C GLY A 74 -22.11 12.98 2.59
N PHE A 75 -20.84 13.08 2.98
CA PHE A 75 -20.35 13.08 4.36
C PHE A 75 -19.12 13.98 4.49
N ASP A 76 -18.84 14.43 5.71
CA ASP A 76 -17.68 15.28 6.02
C ASP A 76 -16.39 14.43 6.01
N THR A 77 -15.31 14.97 5.43
CA THR A 77 -13.98 14.33 5.39
C THR A 77 -12.88 15.26 5.90
N GLU A 78 -11.79 14.71 6.45
CA GLU A 78 -10.62 15.49 6.93
C GLU A 78 -9.72 15.97 5.78
N GLY A 79 -9.66 15.18 4.72
CA GLY A 79 -8.99 15.46 3.46
C GLY A 79 -9.59 14.60 2.36
N ALA A 80 -8.91 14.44 1.23
CA ALA A 80 -9.34 13.49 0.22
C ALA A 80 -8.72 12.10 0.40
N LEU A 81 -7.54 11.99 1.05
CA LEU A 81 -6.91 10.72 1.34
C LEU A 81 -7.86 9.79 2.11
N ASN A 82 -8.15 8.63 1.55
CA ASN A 82 -8.83 7.53 2.21
C ASN A 82 -7.89 6.31 2.26
N THR A 83 -7.36 5.97 3.43
CA THR A 83 -6.37 4.89 3.56
C THR A 83 -6.97 3.49 3.49
N LEU A 84 -8.29 3.37 3.62
CA LEU A 84 -9.03 2.09 3.64
C LEU A 84 -10.03 1.96 2.48
N GLY A 85 -9.98 2.85 1.49
CA GLY A 85 -10.90 2.82 0.37
C GLY A 85 -10.52 3.77 -0.75
N ASP A 86 -11.28 3.71 -1.84
CA ASP A 86 -11.07 4.57 -3.00
C ASP A 86 -11.12 6.05 -2.64
N PHE A 87 -10.32 6.84 -3.34
CA PHE A 87 -10.43 8.30 -3.30
C PHE A 87 -9.97 8.96 -4.59
N GLN A 88 -10.20 10.27 -4.70
CA GLN A 88 -9.72 11.10 -5.79
C GLN A 88 -8.99 12.30 -5.21
N ILE A 89 -7.88 12.68 -5.84
CA ILE A 89 -7.12 13.88 -5.48
C ILE A 89 -6.64 14.57 -6.75
N GLY A 90 -6.70 15.91 -6.75
CA GLY A 90 -6.33 16.74 -7.89
C GLY A 90 -5.31 17.82 -7.55
N ASN A 91 -4.91 18.57 -8.58
CA ASN A 91 -3.95 19.66 -8.52
C ASN A 91 -4.55 21.01 -8.97
N ASP A 92 -3.79 22.09 -8.85
CA ASP A 92 -4.21 23.45 -9.24
C ASP A 92 -4.40 23.63 -10.76
N ALA A 93 -3.93 22.69 -11.59
CA ALA A 93 -4.20 22.69 -13.02
C ALA A 93 -5.60 22.14 -13.37
N GLY A 94 -6.36 21.69 -12.37
CA GLY A 94 -7.69 21.10 -12.55
C GLY A 94 -7.65 19.63 -12.96
N GLU A 95 -6.48 18.98 -12.91
CA GLU A 95 -6.37 17.54 -13.11
C GLU A 95 -6.81 16.83 -11.83
N ILE A 96 -7.58 15.74 -11.98
CA ILE A 96 -8.01 14.89 -10.86
C ILE A 96 -7.92 13.43 -11.28
N ASN A 97 -7.27 12.60 -10.45
CA ASN A 97 -7.22 11.17 -10.69
C ASN A 97 -7.86 10.42 -9.54
N LYS A 98 -8.50 9.29 -9.88
CA LYS A 98 -8.93 8.29 -8.92
C LYS A 98 -7.76 7.36 -8.57
N LEU A 99 -7.61 7.09 -7.28
CA LEU A 99 -6.81 6.00 -6.75
C LEU A 99 -7.77 4.92 -6.25
N THR A 100 -7.68 3.73 -6.84
CA THR A 100 -8.54 2.59 -6.51
C THR A 100 -7.85 1.72 -5.48
N PHE A 101 -8.49 1.47 -4.35
CA PHE A 101 -7.93 0.71 -3.25
C PHE A 101 -7.76 -0.77 -3.61
N ILE A 102 -6.58 -1.29 -3.32
CA ILE A 102 -6.25 -2.71 -3.51
C ILE A 102 -6.24 -3.43 -2.17
N GLY A 103 -5.63 -2.81 -1.16
CA GLY A 103 -5.52 -3.38 0.17
C GLY A 103 -4.53 -2.62 1.04
N TYR A 104 -4.33 -3.12 2.26
CA TYR A 104 -3.50 -2.50 3.27
C TYR A 104 -2.87 -3.57 4.17
N ALA A 105 -1.90 -3.17 4.96
CA ALA A 105 -1.42 -3.94 6.10
C ALA A 105 -0.90 -2.99 7.19
N VAL A 106 -1.15 -3.30 8.45
CA VAL A 106 -0.71 -2.53 9.62
C VAL A 106 -0.21 -3.45 10.73
N ASP A 107 0.83 -3.03 11.43
CA ASP A 107 1.44 -3.72 12.58
C ASP A 107 0.56 -3.57 13.83
N GLY A 108 0.14 -4.68 14.44
CA GLY A 108 -0.62 -4.68 15.70
C GLY A 108 -2.06 -5.18 15.62
N THR A 109 -2.88 -4.68 16.54
CA THR A 109 -4.29 -5.07 16.75
C THR A 109 -5.19 -3.84 16.83
N SER A 110 -6.51 -4.03 16.84
CA SER A 110 -7.46 -2.91 17.02
C SER A 110 -7.20 -2.06 18.26
N ASP A 111 -6.60 -2.63 19.30
CA ASP A 111 -6.23 -1.91 20.53
C ASP A 111 -5.12 -0.87 20.30
N ASN A 112 -4.44 -0.93 19.15
CA ASN A 112 -3.30 -0.10 18.80
C ASN A 112 -3.64 1.07 17.84
N PHE A 113 -4.80 1.05 17.17
CA PHE A 113 -5.10 1.96 16.06
C PHE A 113 -6.00 3.14 16.42
N GLY A 114 -6.39 3.24 17.69
CA GLY A 114 -7.37 4.21 18.17
C GLY A 114 -8.80 3.87 17.73
N ASP A 115 -9.65 4.88 17.62
CA ASP A 115 -11.09 4.71 17.40
C ASP A 115 -11.48 4.50 15.91
N LEU A 116 -10.52 4.24 15.01
CA LEU A 116 -10.78 4.05 13.59
C LEU A 116 -11.45 2.67 13.35
N PRO A 117 -12.75 2.61 12.98
CA PRO A 117 -13.42 1.33 12.80
C PRO A 117 -12.94 0.60 11.55
N GLY A 118 -12.83 -0.72 11.63
CA GLY A 118 -12.58 -1.59 10.47
C GLY A 118 -11.11 -1.84 10.12
N VAL A 119 -10.17 -1.32 10.91
CA VAL A 119 -8.74 -1.66 10.78
C VAL A 119 -8.46 -2.99 11.49
N ILE A 120 -7.87 -3.92 10.75
CA ILE A 120 -7.40 -5.21 11.25
C ILE A 120 -5.90 -5.27 10.96
N GLY A 121 -5.09 -5.37 12.00
CA GLY A 121 -3.66 -5.57 11.87
C GLY A 121 -3.27 -7.03 11.78
N ASP A 122 -1.97 -7.29 11.74
CA ASP A 122 -1.40 -8.64 11.67
C ASP A 122 -1.45 -9.41 13.01
N GLY A 123 -1.89 -8.77 14.08
CA GLY A 123 -2.15 -9.38 15.38
C GLY A 123 -1.04 -9.20 16.40
N VAL A 124 0.08 -8.58 16.03
CA VAL A 124 1.24 -8.41 16.91
C VAL A 124 1.84 -7.03 16.68
N ALA A 125 1.98 -6.21 17.71
CA ALA A 125 2.65 -4.91 17.61
C ALA A 125 4.16 -5.11 17.82
N ASP A 126 4.85 -5.59 16.78
CA ASP A 126 6.30 -5.85 16.81
C ASP A 126 7.14 -4.83 16.03
N GLY A 127 6.50 -3.79 15.49
CA GLY A 127 7.14 -2.75 14.71
C GLY A 127 7.39 -3.18 13.27
N SER A 128 6.70 -4.19 12.75
CA SER A 128 6.86 -4.66 11.38
C SER A 128 5.57 -5.25 10.83
N VAL A 129 5.31 -5.03 9.54
CA VAL A 129 4.21 -5.67 8.83
C VAL A 129 4.59 -6.02 7.41
N SER A 130 4.01 -7.09 6.85
CA SER A 130 4.18 -7.45 5.46
C SER A 130 2.93 -8.07 4.84
N ALA A 131 2.65 -7.74 3.57
CA ALA A 131 1.62 -8.39 2.78
C ALA A 131 2.03 -8.53 1.31
N SER A 132 1.44 -9.52 0.64
CA SER A 132 1.67 -9.80 -0.78
C SER A 132 0.41 -9.61 -1.61
N PHE A 133 0.56 -9.01 -2.79
CA PHE A 133 -0.52 -8.70 -3.71
C PHE A 133 -0.18 -9.24 -5.10
N LEU A 134 -1.11 -9.96 -5.71
CA LEU A 134 -1.01 -10.31 -7.12
C LEU A 134 -1.50 -9.10 -7.93
N LEU A 135 -0.58 -8.45 -8.63
CA LEU A 135 -0.85 -7.22 -9.37
C LEU A 135 -0.62 -7.44 -10.86
N GLY A 136 -1.52 -6.93 -11.69
CA GLY A 136 -1.36 -6.92 -13.15
C GLY A 136 -0.33 -5.89 -13.64
N ALA A 137 -0.24 -5.75 -14.96
CA ALA A 137 0.45 -4.61 -15.56
C ALA A 137 -0.32 -3.32 -15.23
N GLY A 138 0.37 -2.29 -14.77
CA GLY A 138 -0.30 -1.08 -14.29
C GLY A 138 0.63 -0.10 -13.60
N THR A 139 0.04 1.00 -13.13
CA THR A 139 0.72 1.99 -12.26
C THR A 139 0.04 1.98 -10.91
N TYR A 140 0.84 1.94 -9.86
CA TYR A 140 0.38 1.78 -8.49
C TYR A 140 0.98 2.85 -7.60
N THR A 141 0.21 3.22 -6.57
CA THR A 141 0.64 4.13 -5.52
C THR A 141 0.66 3.37 -4.20
N LEU A 142 1.80 3.46 -3.51
CA LEU A 142 1.98 2.96 -2.16
C LEU A 142 2.06 4.15 -1.20
N ILE A 143 1.21 4.14 -0.19
CA ILE A 143 1.20 5.14 0.88
C ILE A 143 1.63 4.45 2.16
N VAL A 144 2.66 4.96 2.84
CA VAL A 144 3.24 4.35 4.04
C VAL A 144 3.31 5.37 5.18
N GLY A 145 3.03 4.92 6.40
CA GLY A 145 3.03 5.76 7.59
C GLY A 145 2.83 4.95 8.88
N GLY A 146 2.36 5.62 9.92
CA GLY A 146 1.94 5.00 11.18
C GLY A 146 0.45 4.64 11.18
N ALA A 147 0.08 3.62 11.97
CA ALA A 147 -1.28 3.10 12.06
C ALA A 147 -2.10 3.64 13.27
N ASP A 148 -1.47 4.37 14.21
CA ASP A 148 -2.18 5.01 15.32
C ASP A 148 -2.85 6.31 14.85
N TYR A 149 -4.11 6.19 14.41
CA TYR A 149 -4.90 7.30 13.93
C TYR A 149 -5.24 8.31 15.03
N ALA A 150 -5.43 7.87 16.28
CA ALA A 150 -5.78 8.76 17.39
C ALA A 150 -4.64 9.74 17.71
N SER A 151 -3.40 9.30 17.52
CA SER A 151 -2.21 10.11 17.78
C SER A 151 -1.79 11.03 16.61
N GLN A 152 -2.50 11.01 15.47
CA GLN A 152 -2.10 11.78 14.28
C GLN A 152 -2.00 13.30 14.51
N ASN A 153 -2.73 13.82 15.51
CA ASN A 153 -2.77 15.23 15.88
C ASN A 153 -2.27 15.50 17.31
N ASP A 154 -1.74 14.49 18.01
CA ASP A 154 -1.19 14.69 19.36
C ASP A 154 0.07 15.56 19.26
N PRO A 155 0.11 16.75 19.91
CA PRO A 155 1.29 17.61 19.91
C PRO A 155 2.57 16.93 20.37
N LEU A 156 2.49 15.90 21.23
CA LEU A 156 3.66 15.13 21.64
C LEU A 156 4.15 14.23 20.51
N SER A 157 3.26 13.50 19.84
CA SER A 157 3.60 12.65 18.69
C SER A 157 4.11 13.45 17.50
N LEU A 158 3.54 14.64 17.25
CA LEU A 158 3.98 15.56 16.20
C LEU A 158 5.35 16.20 16.48
N ALA A 159 5.82 16.19 17.72
CA ALA A 159 7.16 16.69 18.07
C ALA A 159 8.28 15.67 17.77
N TYR A 160 7.91 14.43 17.45
CA TYR A 160 8.85 13.34 17.22
C TYR A 160 8.94 12.96 15.74
N ASN A 161 10.14 12.58 15.30
CA ASN A 161 10.35 11.99 13.99
C ASN A 161 10.43 10.48 14.14
N TYR A 162 9.46 9.75 13.61
CA TYR A 162 9.53 8.30 13.59
C TYR A 162 10.29 7.82 12.38
N GLY A 163 11.24 6.91 12.59
CA GLY A 163 11.97 6.28 11.49
C GLY A 163 11.20 5.10 10.92
N LEU A 164 11.27 4.92 9.61
CA LEU A 164 10.56 3.88 8.87
C LEU A 164 11.48 3.29 7.80
N SER A 165 11.44 1.97 7.66
CA SER A 165 12.01 1.24 6.53
C SER A 165 10.87 0.61 5.72
N THR A 166 10.94 0.72 4.40
CA THR A 166 9.96 0.10 3.51
C THR A 166 10.67 -0.66 2.41
N THR A 167 10.26 -1.90 2.19
CA THR A 167 10.78 -2.75 1.11
C THR A 167 9.65 -3.11 0.17
N LEU A 168 9.91 -3.02 -1.14
CA LEU A 168 9.08 -3.55 -2.19
C LEU A 168 9.87 -4.62 -2.94
N SER A 169 9.37 -5.85 -2.92
CA SER A 169 9.96 -7.01 -3.59
C SER A 169 9.01 -7.52 -4.66
N VAL A 170 9.52 -7.78 -5.86
CA VAL A 170 8.73 -8.21 -7.01
C VAL A 170 9.19 -9.59 -7.45
N ALA A 171 8.28 -10.55 -7.45
CA ALA A 171 8.49 -11.88 -8.01
C ALA A 171 7.66 -12.05 -9.27
N ALA A 172 8.31 -12.47 -10.36
CA ALA A 172 7.61 -12.81 -11.59
C ALA A 172 6.68 -14.00 -11.36
N VAL A 173 5.46 -13.92 -11.85
CA VAL A 173 4.52 -15.04 -11.86
C VAL A 173 4.80 -15.87 -13.12
N PRO A 174 5.10 -17.17 -13.01
CA PRO A 174 5.34 -18.00 -14.18
C PRO A 174 4.11 -18.01 -15.08
N GLU A 175 4.28 -17.64 -16.34
CA GLU A 175 3.19 -17.70 -17.31
C GLU A 175 2.67 -19.15 -17.45
N PRO A 176 1.37 -19.36 -17.76
CA PRO A 176 0.83 -20.70 -18.03
C PRO A 176 1.62 -21.47 -19.10
N SER A 177 2.19 -20.76 -20.08
CA SER A 177 3.06 -21.29 -21.11
C SER A 177 4.35 -21.90 -20.54
N THR A 178 4.87 -21.38 -19.42
CA THR A 178 6.06 -21.90 -18.74
C THR A 178 5.81 -23.31 -18.22
N TYR A 179 4.64 -23.53 -17.60
CA TYR A 179 4.23 -24.86 -17.15
C TYR A 179 3.95 -25.80 -18.32
N ALA A 180 3.34 -25.29 -19.39
CA ALA A 180 3.12 -26.08 -20.61
C ALA A 180 4.45 -26.52 -21.24
N MET A 181 5.43 -25.63 -21.35
CA MET A 181 6.76 -25.92 -21.88
C MET A 181 7.56 -26.87 -20.97
N LEU A 182 7.46 -26.70 -19.65
CA LEU A 182 8.03 -27.65 -18.69
C LEU A 182 7.42 -29.05 -18.87
N ALA A 183 6.09 -29.14 -18.94
CA ALA A 183 5.39 -30.41 -19.14
C ALA A 183 5.76 -31.05 -20.48
N LEU A 184 5.80 -30.27 -21.56
CA LEU A 184 6.26 -30.74 -22.87
C LEU A 184 7.70 -31.24 -22.83
N GLY A 185 8.60 -30.53 -22.15
CA GLY A 185 9.98 -30.96 -21.94
C GLY A 185 10.07 -32.30 -21.20
N LEU A 186 9.30 -32.46 -20.12
CA LEU A 186 9.24 -33.70 -19.35
C LEU A 186 8.69 -34.88 -20.17
N VAL A 187 7.65 -34.65 -20.97
CA VAL A 187 7.08 -35.67 -21.88
C VAL A 187 8.13 -36.12 -22.91
N MET A 188 8.86 -35.17 -23.50
CA MET A 188 9.91 -35.49 -24.47
C MET A 188 11.06 -36.28 -23.82
N LEU A 189 11.48 -35.90 -22.61
CA LEU A 189 12.51 -36.63 -21.86
C LEU A 189 12.07 -38.06 -21.50
N GLY A 190 10.83 -38.23 -21.03
CA GLY A 190 10.27 -39.54 -20.72
C GLY A 190 10.23 -40.47 -21.94
N PHE A 191 9.85 -39.94 -23.10
CA PHE A 191 9.84 -40.71 -24.35
C PHE A 191 11.25 -41.08 -24.82
N ALA A 192 12.22 -40.17 -24.69
CA ALA A 192 13.62 -40.44 -25.02
C ALA A 192 14.26 -41.49 -24.09
N ALA A 193 13.95 -41.45 -22.79
CA ALA A 193 14.41 -42.45 -21.82
C ALA A 193 13.85 -43.85 -22.14
N ARG A 194 12.56 -43.95 -22.47
CA ARG A 194 11.94 -45.22 -22.90
C ARG A 194 12.58 -45.82 -24.15
N ARG A 195 13.02 -45.00 -25.10
CA ARG A 195 13.72 -45.48 -26.30
C ARG A 195 15.11 -46.05 -26.01
N ARG A 196 15.75 -45.63 -24.91
CA ARG A 196 17.07 -46.14 -24.50
C ARG A 196 17.01 -47.48 -23.77
N THR A 197 15.91 -47.78 -23.07
CA THR A 197 15.72 -49.08 -22.39
C THR A 197 15.22 -50.20 -23.31
N VAL A 198 14.78 -49.88 -24.53
CA VAL A 198 14.29 -50.85 -25.52
C VAL A 198 15.36 -51.19 -26.59
N ARG A 199 16.59 -50.67 -26.45
CA ARG A 199 17.78 -51.09 -27.20
C ARG A 199 18.68 -51.90 -26.29
#